data_AF-A0A0F2P5B4-F1
#
_entry.id   AF-A0A0F2P5B4-F1
#
_cell.length_a   1.000
_cell.length_b   1.000
_cell.length_c   1.000
_cell.angle_alpha   90.00
_cell.angle_beta   90.00
_cell.angle_gamma   90.00
#
_symmetry.space_group_name_H-M   'P 1'
#
loop_
_entity.id
_entity.type
_entity.pdbx_description
1 polymer ?
#
loop_
_entity_poly.entity_id
_entity_poly.type
_entity_poly.pdbx_seq_one_letter_code
_entity_poly.pdbx_strand_id
1 'polypeptide(L)'
;MVREYLQRLIFAAPQQVRWILPLLLGIYRQKGVNAEIRRLICWGIETCARRNDVGSLLWFLYAAIFLEIQLTSAVCGQCLGMSNEIVDLMMFHGRHAGLFSFRVTDLRQRYADSNFTSPAWLPLYEIGRRGWDSSAAFNKIGGADDIVGLYAHLNANDVQFYNTEQGSFRLDMFKNWNLSQEDFEQEEQGLPEYDNFDFEDHWGDYE
;
A
#
# COMPACT_ATOMS: atom_id res chain seq x y z
N MET A 1 16.23 15.21 7.76
CA MET A 1 16.48 14.57 9.07
C MET A 1 15.42 13.54 9.48
N VAL A 2 14.16 13.90 9.82
CA VAL A 2 13.15 12.89 10.28
C VAL A 2 12.83 11.83 9.23
N ARG A 3 12.58 12.25 7.97
CA ARG A 3 12.34 11.34 6.84
C ARG A 3 13.45 10.30 6.69
N GLU A 4 14.70 10.75 6.63
CA GLU A 4 15.87 9.88 6.46
C GLU A 4 16.02 8.91 7.64
N TYR A 5 15.74 9.37 8.86
CA TYR A 5 15.76 8.52 10.04
C TYR A 5 14.72 7.40 9.94
N LEU A 6 13.47 7.72 9.61
CA LEU A 6 12.40 6.73 9.43
C LEU A 6 12.71 5.75 8.28
N GLN A 7 13.29 6.24 7.18
CA GLN A 7 13.75 5.38 6.07
C GLN A 7 14.83 4.41 6.54
N ARG A 8 15.85 4.87 7.28
CA ARG A 8 16.90 4.03 7.85
C ARG A 8 16.34 2.99 8.82
N LEU A 9 15.33 3.35 9.61
CA LEU A 9 14.65 2.42 10.50
C LEU A 9 13.93 1.31 9.72
N ILE A 10 13.24 1.64 8.62
CA ILE A 10 12.64 0.61 7.75
C ILE A 10 13.72 -0.31 7.16
N PHE A 11 14.85 0.25 6.72
CA PHE A 11 15.96 -0.56 6.23
C PHE A 11 16.51 -1.52 7.30
N ALA A 12 16.64 -1.06 8.54
CA ALA A 12 17.15 -1.84 9.65
C ALA A 12 16.14 -2.89 10.17
N ALA A 13 14.85 -2.55 10.20
CA ALA A 13 13.78 -3.37 10.76
C ALA A 13 12.51 -3.36 9.87
N PRO A 14 12.52 -4.03 8.71
CA PRO A 14 11.36 -4.08 7.79
C PRO A 14 10.07 -4.56 8.43
N GLN A 15 10.15 -5.46 9.42
CA GLN A 15 9.00 -5.98 10.14
C GLN A 15 8.23 -4.92 10.95
N GLN A 16 8.85 -3.75 11.21
CA GLN A 16 8.21 -2.62 11.87
C GLN A 16 7.54 -1.66 10.90
N VAL A 17 7.50 -1.99 9.59
CA VAL A 17 6.92 -1.15 8.54
C VAL A 17 5.49 -0.70 8.86
N ARG A 18 4.69 -1.54 9.53
CA ARG A 18 3.31 -1.20 9.93
C ARG A 18 3.20 0.03 10.85
N TRP A 19 4.26 0.34 11.60
CA TRP A 19 4.31 1.48 12.51
C TRP A 19 5.02 2.69 11.90
N ILE A 20 5.95 2.45 10.97
CA ILE A 20 6.81 3.51 10.42
C ILE A 20 6.24 4.06 9.12
N LEU A 21 5.72 3.18 8.27
CA LEU A 21 5.29 3.54 6.91
C LEU A 21 4.11 4.50 6.88
N PRO A 22 3.09 4.41 7.76
CA PRO A 22 2.02 5.42 7.78
C PRO A 22 2.54 6.85 7.92
N LEU A 23 3.51 7.08 8.82
CA LEU A 23 4.13 8.40 9.02
C LEU A 23 4.87 8.85 7.76
N LEU A 24 5.62 7.94 7.14
CA LEU A 24 6.33 8.22 5.89
C LEU A 24 5.36 8.52 4.73
N LEU A 25 4.22 7.83 4.64
CA LEU A 25 3.21 8.11 3.62
C LEU A 25 2.61 9.51 3.79
N GLY A 26 2.36 9.94 5.02
CA GLY A 26 1.96 11.31 5.33
C GLY A 26 2.96 12.34 4.79
N ILE A 27 4.26 12.11 5.04
CA ILE A 27 5.36 12.97 4.56
C ILE A 27 5.52 12.91 3.03
N TYR A 28 5.41 11.73 2.42
CA TYR A 28 5.64 11.53 0.99
C TYR A 28 4.53 12.13 0.13
N ARG A 29 3.28 12.10 0.59
CA ARG A 29 2.14 12.66 -0.15
C ARG A 29 2.33 14.13 -0.48
N GLN A 30 3.01 14.88 0.38
CA GLN A 30 3.23 16.32 0.18
C GLN A 30 4.43 16.62 -0.70
N LYS A 31 5.52 15.86 -0.50
CA LYS A 31 6.78 16.11 -1.21
C LYS A 31 6.82 15.47 -2.60
N GLY A 32 5.81 14.67 -2.92
CA GLY A 32 5.75 13.87 -4.13
C GLY A 32 6.64 12.63 -4.06
N VAL A 33 6.45 11.73 -5.03
CA VAL A 33 7.19 10.48 -5.13
C VAL A 33 8.47 10.69 -5.93
N ASN A 34 9.62 10.49 -5.29
CA ASN A 34 10.94 10.54 -5.94
C ASN A 34 11.53 9.14 -6.14
N ALA A 35 12.70 9.06 -6.79
CA ALA A 35 13.39 7.80 -7.06
C ALA A 35 13.78 7.03 -5.79
N GLU A 36 14.09 7.72 -4.69
CA GLU A 36 14.47 7.10 -3.42
C GLU A 36 13.28 6.41 -2.75
N ILE A 37 12.11 7.07 -2.76
CA ILE A 37 10.86 6.50 -2.25
C ILE A 37 10.50 5.25 -3.04
N ARG A 38 10.54 5.33 -4.38
CA ARG A 38 10.31 4.16 -5.25
C ARG A 38 11.27 3.02 -4.92
N ARG A 39 12.56 3.32 -4.75
CA ARG A 39 13.58 2.33 -4.40
C ARG A 39 13.31 1.67 -3.06
N LEU A 40 12.93 2.44 -2.03
CA LEU A 40 12.58 1.92 -0.71
C LEU A 40 11.39 0.96 -0.79
N ILE A 41 10.32 1.36 -1.48
CA ILE A 41 9.11 0.54 -1.60
C ILE A 41 9.41 -0.76 -2.36
N CYS A 42 10.07 -0.69 -3.51
CA CYS A 42 10.46 -1.89 -4.26
C CYS A 42 11.37 -2.81 -3.43
N TRP A 43 12.39 -2.26 -2.77
CA TRP A 43 13.28 -3.04 -1.90
C TRP A 43 12.52 -3.72 -0.74
N GLY A 44 11.56 -3.02 -0.15
CA GLY A 44 10.71 -3.53 0.93
C GLY A 44 9.87 -4.71 0.46
N ILE A 45 9.24 -4.60 -0.72
CA ILE A 45 8.49 -5.69 -1.37
C ILE A 45 9.38 -6.91 -1.56
N GLU A 46 10.53 -6.75 -2.22
CA GLU A 46 11.44 -7.86 -2.52
C GLU A 46 11.97 -8.53 -1.24
N THR A 47 12.30 -7.72 -0.23
CA THR A 47 12.81 -8.21 1.05
C THR A 47 11.75 -9.00 1.82
N CYS A 48 10.53 -8.48 1.91
CA CYS A 48 9.44 -9.14 2.61
C CYS A 48 8.98 -10.39 1.88
N ALA A 49 8.92 -10.35 0.54
CA ALA A 49 8.56 -11.52 -0.27
C ALA A 49 9.56 -12.67 -0.07
N ARG A 50 10.86 -12.38 -0.16
CA ARG A 50 11.92 -13.37 0.09
C ARG A 50 11.88 -13.97 1.50
N ARG A 51 11.46 -13.17 2.50
CA ARG A 51 11.35 -13.61 3.91
C ARG A 51 10.02 -14.27 4.24
N ASN A 52 9.10 -14.33 3.29
CA ASN A 52 7.72 -14.75 3.50
C ASN A 52 6.99 -13.95 4.60
N ASP A 53 7.33 -12.67 4.76
CA ASP A 53 6.69 -11.75 5.72
C ASP A 53 5.47 -11.10 5.06
N VAL A 54 4.35 -11.83 5.07
CA VAL A 54 3.07 -11.40 4.48
C VAL A 54 2.62 -10.06 5.08
N GLY A 55 2.68 -9.91 6.40
CA GLY A 55 2.19 -8.72 7.08
C GLY A 55 2.90 -7.46 6.61
N SER A 56 4.23 -7.49 6.57
CA SER A 56 5.03 -6.35 6.11
C SER A 56 4.92 -6.13 4.60
N LEU A 57 4.83 -7.21 3.81
CA LEU A 57 4.64 -7.12 2.37
C LEU A 57 3.35 -6.38 2.02
N LEU A 58 2.24 -6.70 2.71
CA LEU A 58 0.95 -6.04 2.48
C LEU A 58 1.08 -4.52 2.68
N TRP A 59 1.83 -4.06 3.69
CA TRP A 59 2.11 -2.63 3.89
C TRP A 59 2.88 -2.00 2.74
N PHE A 60 3.87 -2.68 2.18
CA PHE A 60 4.62 -2.15 1.04
C PHE A 60 3.83 -2.16 -0.26
N LEU A 61 3.08 -3.22 -0.55
CA LEU A 61 2.18 -3.28 -1.72
C LEU A 61 1.13 -2.17 -1.64
N TYR A 62 0.63 -1.94 -0.44
CA TYR A 62 -0.32 -0.89 -0.18
C TYR A 62 0.29 0.48 -0.42
N ALA A 63 1.49 0.73 0.09
CA ALA A 63 2.18 1.99 -0.14
C ALA A 63 2.46 2.21 -1.62
N ALA A 64 2.76 1.14 -2.38
CA ALA A 64 2.90 1.22 -3.81
C ALA A 64 1.59 1.67 -4.49
N ILE A 65 0.43 1.13 -4.08
CA ILE A 65 -0.87 1.54 -4.61
C ILE A 65 -1.19 2.99 -4.21
N PHE A 66 -1.05 3.33 -2.94
CA PHE A 66 -1.36 4.66 -2.40
C PHE A 66 -0.51 5.77 -3.02
N LEU A 67 0.78 5.51 -3.26
CA LEU A 67 1.71 6.44 -3.89
C LEU A 67 1.74 6.32 -5.42
N GLU A 68 0.85 5.52 -6.02
CA GLU A 68 0.77 5.29 -7.47
C GLU A 68 2.11 4.84 -8.10
N ILE A 69 2.88 4.04 -7.34
CA ILE A 69 4.16 3.49 -7.78
C ILE A 69 3.92 2.29 -8.68
N GLN A 70 4.28 2.44 -9.95
CA GLN A 70 4.29 1.32 -10.89
C GLN A 70 5.36 0.27 -10.51
N LEU A 71 4.93 -1.00 -10.45
CA LEU A 71 5.77 -2.16 -10.18
C LEU A 71 6.01 -2.97 -11.45
N THR A 72 7.26 -3.39 -11.64
CA THR A 72 7.67 -4.20 -12.80
C THR A 72 7.25 -5.65 -12.63
N SER A 73 7.19 -6.39 -13.74
CA SER A 73 6.90 -7.83 -13.72
C SER A 73 7.87 -8.65 -12.90
N ALA A 74 9.12 -8.21 -12.73
CA ALA A 74 10.08 -8.89 -11.88
C ALA A 74 9.69 -8.79 -10.40
N VAL A 75 9.34 -7.59 -9.93
CA VAL A 75 8.90 -7.36 -8.54
C VAL A 75 7.57 -8.07 -8.28
N CYS A 76 6.61 -7.93 -9.19
CA CYS A 76 5.32 -8.60 -9.08
C CYS A 76 5.46 -10.13 -9.04
N GLY A 77 6.38 -10.71 -9.82
CA GLY A 77 6.65 -12.15 -9.82
C GLY A 77 7.09 -12.69 -8.45
N GLN A 78 7.83 -11.90 -7.65
CA GLN A 78 8.22 -12.30 -6.30
C GLN A 78 7.01 -12.39 -5.36
N CYS A 79 6.08 -11.43 -5.45
CA CYS A 79 4.85 -11.45 -4.67
C CYS A 79 3.98 -12.66 -5.02
N LEU A 80 3.85 -12.96 -6.32
CA LEU A 80 3.07 -14.10 -6.79
C LEU A 80 3.64 -15.44 -6.29
N GLY A 81 4.95 -15.54 -6.06
CA GLY A 81 5.59 -16.75 -5.57
C GLY A 81 5.19 -17.16 -4.14
N MET A 82 4.58 -16.27 -3.35
CA MET A 82 4.24 -16.54 -1.94
C MET A 82 2.96 -17.35 -1.75
N SER A 83 2.10 -17.45 -2.77
CA SER A 83 0.81 -18.15 -2.69
C SER A 83 -0.01 -17.76 -1.46
N ASN A 84 -0.33 -16.47 -1.34
CA ASN A 84 -1.18 -15.93 -0.27
C ASN A 84 -2.36 -15.15 -0.85
N GLU A 85 -3.56 -15.44 -0.36
CA GLU A 85 -4.83 -14.95 -0.90
C GLU A 85 -4.99 -13.44 -0.77
N ILE A 86 -4.51 -12.85 0.33
CA ILE A 86 -4.60 -11.40 0.57
C ILE A 86 -3.58 -10.67 -0.31
N VAL A 87 -2.37 -11.22 -0.44
CA VAL A 87 -1.37 -10.70 -1.38
C VAL A 87 -1.93 -10.73 -2.80
N ASP A 88 -2.52 -11.84 -3.22
CA ASP A 88 -3.12 -11.96 -4.56
C ASP A 88 -4.23 -10.94 -4.80
N LEU A 89 -5.10 -10.72 -3.80
CA LEU A 89 -6.13 -9.70 -3.88
C LEU A 89 -5.54 -8.30 -4.11
N MET A 90 -4.49 -7.94 -3.37
CA MET A 90 -3.77 -6.69 -3.56
C MET A 90 -3.05 -6.61 -4.91
N MET A 91 -2.52 -7.73 -5.40
CA MET A 91 -1.90 -7.80 -6.72
C MET A 91 -2.94 -7.53 -7.82
N PHE A 92 -4.15 -8.10 -7.71
CA PHE A 92 -5.26 -7.79 -8.61
C PHE A 92 -5.69 -6.32 -8.53
N HIS A 93 -5.79 -5.76 -7.33
CA HIS A 93 -6.10 -4.33 -7.16
C HIS A 93 -5.07 -3.46 -7.89
N GLY A 94 -3.78 -3.61 -7.60
CA GLY A 94 -2.74 -2.81 -8.23
C GLY A 94 -2.66 -3.04 -9.76
N ARG A 95 -2.99 -4.24 -10.24
CA ARG A 95 -3.11 -4.49 -11.69
C ARG A 95 -4.28 -3.73 -12.30
N HIS A 96 -5.46 -3.83 -11.70
CA HIS A 96 -6.67 -3.17 -12.19
C HIS A 96 -6.48 -1.64 -12.20
N ALA A 97 -5.77 -1.10 -11.22
CA ALA A 97 -5.35 0.30 -11.18
C ALA A 97 -4.25 0.68 -12.21
N GLY A 98 -3.73 -0.26 -13.00
CA GLY A 98 -2.67 -0.02 -13.98
C GLY A 98 -1.27 0.16 -13.39
N LEU A 99 -1.09 -0.13 -12.09
CA LEU A 99 0.17 0.05 -11.38
C LEU A 99 1.05 -1.19 -11.45
N PHE A 100 0.48 -2.39 -11.46
CA PHE A 100 1.23 -3.64 -11.39
C PHE A 100 1.17 -4.41 -12.70
N SER A 101 2.35 -4.79 -13.20
CA SER A 101 2.49 -5.56 -14.44
C SER A 101 2.83 -7.01 -14.12
N PHE A 102 1.97 -7.96 -14.47
CA PHE A 102 2.23 -9.41 -14.38
C PHE A 102 1.30 -10.19 -15.31
N ARG A 103 1.44 -11.52 -15.39
CA ARG A 103 0.51 -12.38 -16.15
C ARG A 103 -0.59 -12.89 -15.25
N VAL A 104 -1.85 -12.56 -15.56
CA VAL A 104 -3.02 -12.99 -14.76
C VAL A 104 -3.25 -14.50 -14.84
N THR A 105 -2.74 -15.15 -15.88
CA THR A 105 -2.83 -16.59 -16.07
C THR A 105 -2.37 -17.37 -14.84
N ASP A 106 -1.30 -16.91 -14.19
CA ASP A 106 -0.69 -17.61 -13.07
C ASP A 106 -1.61 -17.59 -11.84
N LEU A 107 -2.30 -16.47 -11.61
CA LEU A 107 -3.34 -16.37 -10.58
C LEU A 107 -4.60 -17.14 -10.98
N ARG A 108 -5.08 -17.02 -12.23
CA ARG A 108 -6.25 -17.78 -12.71
C ARG A 108 -6.07 -19.27 -12.49
N GLN A 109 -4.90 -19.81 -12.81
CA GLN A 109 -4.60 -21.22 -12.61
C GLN A 109 -4.65 -21.63 -11.13
N ARG A 110 -4.16 -20.76 -10.23
CA ARG A 110 -4.20 -21.01 -8.78
C ARG A 110 -5.62 -21.13 -8.24
N TYR A 111 -6.56 -20.37 -8.79
CA TYR A 111 -7.95 -20.31 -8.32
C TYR A 111 -8.94 -21.11 -9.17
N ALA A 112 -8.50 -21.74 -10.26
CA ALA A 112 -9.37 -22.44 -11.21
C ALA A 112 -10.26 -23.49 -10.51
N ASP A 113 -9.64 -24.32 -9.66
CA ASP A 113 -10.30 -25.39 -8.93
C ASP A 113 -10.73 -24.96 -7.51
N SER A 114 -10.44 -23.73 -7.11
CA SER A 114 -10.82 -23.20 -5.81
C SER A 114 -12.31 -22.88 -5.77
N ASN A 115 -12.96 -23.18 -4.66
CA ASN A 115 -14.34 -22.79 -4.39
C ASN A 115 -14.39 -21.86 -3.18
N PHE A 116 -15.60 -21.47 -2.80
CA PHE A 116 -15.80 -20.59 -1.66
C PHE A 116 -15.70 -21.27 -0.28
N THR A 117 -15.34 -22.55 -0.19
CA THR A 117 -15.22 -23.25 1.11
C THR A 117 -13.81 -23.19 1.70
N SER A 118 -12.87 -22.54 1.01
CA SER A 118 -11.47 -22.38 1.42
C SER A 118 -11.11 -20.90 1.60
N PRO A 119 -9.95 -20.54 2.19
CA PRO A 119 -9.49 -19.15 2.30
C PRO A 119 -9.48 -18.36 0.97
N ALA A 120 -9.45 -19.06 -0.17
CA ALA A 120 -9.60 -18.49 -1.51
C ALA A 120 -10.95 -17.80 -1.75
N TRP A 121 -11.95 -18.01 -0.88
CA TRP A 121 -13.26 -17.38 -1.00
C TRP A 121 -13.16 -15.85 -1.06
N LEU A 122 -12.23 -15.26 -0.29
CA LEU A 122 -12.08 -13.81 -0.18
C LEU A 122 -11.63 -13.17 -1.50
N PRO A 123 -10.49 -13.58 -2.10
CA PRO A 123 -10.11 -13.05 -3.40
C PRO A 123 -11.15 -13.38 -4.48
N LEU A 124 -11.71 -14.60 -4.50
CA LEU A 124 -12.78 -14.96 -5.45
C LEU A 124 -13.98 -14.02 -5.35
N TYR A 125 -14.45 -13.75 -4.13
CA TYR A 125 -15.56 -12.85 -3.87
C TYR A 125 -15.23 -11.41 -4.28
N GLU A 126 -14.12 -10.85 -3.78
CA GLU A 126 -13.78 -9.44 -4.00
C GLU A 126 -13.45 -9.11 -5.47
N ILE A 127 -12.76 -10.02 -6.18
CA ILE A 127 -12.42 -9.87 -7.60
C ILE A 127 -13.69 -9.98 -8.46
N GLY A 128 -14.53 -10.99 -8.20
CA GLY A 128 -15.78 -11.20 -8.93
C GLY A 128 -16.76 -10.06 -8.73
N ARG A 129 -16.97 -9.64 -7.47
CA ARG A 129 -17.85 -8.52 -7.08
C ARG A 129 -17.47 -7.22 -7.80
N ARG A 130 -16.18 -6.95 -7.95
CA ARG A 130 -15.66 -5.72 -8.59
C ARG A 130 -15.51 -5.81 -10.10
N GLY A 131 -15.69 -7.00 -10.67
CA GLY A 131 -15.46 -7.22 -12.10
C GLY A 131 -13.99 -7.03 -12.51
N TRP A 132 -13.04 -7.19 -11.58
CA TRP A 132 -11.60 -7.08 -11.89
C TRP A 132 -11.11 -8.19 -12.80
N ASP A 133 -11.78 -9.35 -12.76
CA ASP A 133 -11.60 -10.45 -13.70
C ASP A 133 -12.94 -11.16 -13.93
N SER A 134 -13.40 -11.23 -15.18
CA SER A 134 -14.65 -11.89 -15.57
C SER A 134 -14.47 -13.34 -16.02
N SER A 135 -13.25 -13.89 -15.96
CA SER A 135 -13.00 -15.29 -16.31
C SER A 135 -13.72 -16.24 -15.35
N ALA A 136 -14.06 -17.44 -15.85
CA ALA A 136 -14.74 -18.47 -15.06
C ALA A 136 -13.99 -18.86 -13.77
N ALA A 137 -12.67 -18.64 -13.71
CA ALA A 137 -11.87 -18.89 -12.50
C ALA A 137 -12.26 -17.96 -11.33
N PHE A 138 -12.72 -16.73 -11.60
CA PHE A 138 -13.09 -15.74 -10.58
C PHE A 138 -14.57 -15.37 -10.59
N ASN A 139 -15.29 -15.66 -11.67
CA ASN A 139 -16.72 -15.44 -11.77
C ASN A 139 -17.51 -16.66 -11.24
N LYS A 140 -17.58 -16.78 -9.91
CA LYS A 140 -18.25 -17.91 -9.22
C LYS A 140 -19.49 -17.51 -8.42
N ILE A 141 -19.74 -16.22 -8.23
CA ILE A 141 -20.90 -15.69 -7.47
C ILE A 141 -22.20 -16.10 -8.18
N GLY A 142 -23.14 -16.70 -7.44
CA GLY A 142 -24.40 -17.20 -8.00
C GLY A 142 -24.28 -18.45 -8.88
N GLY A 143 -23.10 -19.05 -9.00
CA GLY A 143 -22.87 -20.32 -9.69
C GLY A 143 -23.06 -21.54 -8.78
N ALA A 144 -22.82 -22.75 -9.31
CA ALA A 144 -22.90 -23.99 -8.55
C ALA A 144 -21.91 -24.06 -7.36
N ASP A 145 -20.81 -23.31 -7.44
CA ASP A 145 -19.80 -23.20 -6.38
C ASP A 145 -20.24 -22.31 -5.21
N ASP A 146 -21.29 -21.50 -5.36
CA ASP A 146 -21.90 -20.65 -4.33
C ASP A 146 -23.04 -21.39 -3.61
N ILE A 147 -22.67 -22.43 -2.85
CA ILE A 147 -23.61 -23.32 -2.17
C ILE A 147 -24.45 -22.51 -1.17
N VAL A 148 -25.78 -22.58 -1.28
CA VAL A 148 -26.77 -21.78 -0.52
C VAL A 148 -26.85 -20.29 -0.94
N GLY A 149 -26.11 -19.86 -1.97
CA GLY A 149 -26.18 -18.50 -2.49
C GLY A 149 -25.67 -17.44 -1.50
N LEU A 150 -24.77 -17.83 -0.59
CA LEU A 150 -24.21 -16.95 0.44
C LEU A 150 -23.53 -15.74 -0.19
N TYR A 151 -22.68 -15.95 -1.20
CA TYR A 151 -21.88 -14.87 -1.79
C TYR A 151 -22.74 -13.98 -2.68
N ALA A 152 -23.73 -14.54 -3.36
CA ALA A 152 -24.78 -13.76 -4.02
C ALA A 152 -25.53 -12.87 -3.01
N HIS A 153 -25.86 -13.38 -1.82
CA HIS A 153 -26.50 -12.60 -0.77
C HIS A 153 -25.61 -11.50 -0.23
N LEU A 154 -24.32 -11.76 0.03
CA LEU A 154 -23.35 -10.75 0.45
C LEU A 154 -23.22 -9.64 -0.60
N ASN A 155 -23.13 -10.00 -1.87
CA ASN A 155 -23.06 -9.05 -2.97
C ASN A 155 -24.34 -8.20 -3.08
N ALA A 156 -25.51 -8.81 -2.94
CA ALA A 156 -26.79 -8.10 -2.96
C ALA A 156 -26.96 -7.08 -1.82
N ASN A 157 -26.23 -7.27 -0.71
CA ASN A 157 -26.20 -6.35 0.43
C ASN A 157 -24.95 -5.44 0.44
N ASP A 158 -24.21 -5.35 -0.66
CA ASP A 158 -22.99 -4.54 -0.80
C ASP A 158 -21.94 -4.79 0.29
N VAL A 159 -21.80 -6.03 0.77
CA VAL A 159 -20.79 -6.37 1.78
C VAL A 159 -19.39 -6.31 1.14
N GLN A 160 -18.48 -5.57 1.78
CA GLN A 160 -17.11 -5.39 1.31
C GLN A 160 -16.12 -5.78 2.43
N PHE A 161 -15.14 -6.62 2.09
CA PHE A 161 -14.07 -7.03 2.99
C PHE A 161 -12.74 -6.35 2.65
N TYR A 162 -12.65 -5.71 1.49
CA TYR A 162 -11.47 -5.00 1.03
C TYR A 162 -11.83 -3.57 0.61
N ASN A 163 -11.13 -2.58 1.18
CA ASN A 163 -11.34 -1.18 0.84
C ASN A 163 -10.29 -0.72 -0.19
N THR A 164 -10.77 -0.15 -1.30
CA THR A 164 -9.95 0.37 -2.40
C THR A 164 -9.80 1.89 -2.37
N GLU A 165 -10.53 2.57 -1.50
CA GLU A 165 -10.53 4.02 -1.40
C GLU A 165 -9.18 4.51 -0.89
N GLN A 166 -8.55 5.43 -1.62
CA GLN A 166 -7.30 6.08 -1.21
C GLN A 166 -7.42 6.75 0.18
N GLY A 167 -8.62 7.21 0.54
CA GLY A 167 -8.91 7.84 1.83
C GLY A 167 -8.77 6.89 3.02
N SER A 168 -8.94 5.59 2.82
CA SER A 168 -8.79 4.58 3.87
C SER A 168 -7.37 4.45 4.39
N PHE A 169 -6.45 5.14 3.74
CA PHE A 169 -5.02 4.97 3.90
C PHE A 169 -4.32 6.21 4.47
N ARG A 170 -5.12 7.21 4.87
CA ARG A 170 -4.67 8.40 5.58
C ARG A 170 -4.36 8.07 7.05
N LEU A 171 -3.55 8.92 7.68
CA LEU A 171 -3.08 8.74 9.06
C LEU A 171 -4.18 8.83 10.12
N ASP A 172 -5.22 9.59 9.84
CA ASP A 172 -6.43 9.74 10.67
C ASP A 172 -7.24 8.43 10.80
N MET A 173 -7.00 7.44 9.92
CA MET A 173 -7.61 6.12 10.03
C MET A 173 -7.03 5.27 11.18
N PHE A 174 -5.87 5.63 11.73
CA PHE A 174 -5.24 4.94 12.86
C PHE A 174 -5.77 5.48 14.19
N LYS A 175 -6.89 4.92 14.65
CA LYS A 175 -7.50 5.26 15.94
C LYS A 175 -6.44 5.18 17.06
N ASN A 176 -6.35 6.24 17.87
CA ASN A 176 -5.43 6.44 18.99
C ASN A 176 -4.02 6.96 18.67
N TRP A 177 -3.69 7.24 17.41
CA TRP A 177 -2.39 7.87 17.09
C TRP A 177 -2.38 9.37 17.35
N ASN A 178 -3.55 10.00 17.51
CA ASN A 178 -3.70 11.46 17.66
C ASN A 178 -2.94 12.22 16.56
N LEU A 179 -2.90 11.66 15.35
CA LEU A 179 -2.28 12.22 14.16
C LEU A 179 -3.31 12.21 13.03
N SER A 180 -3.35 13.31 12.32
CA SER A 180 -4.17 13.58 11.14
C SER A 180 -3.26 13.80 9.94
N GLN A 181 -3.85 13.82 8.74
CA GLN A 181 -3.10 14.21 7.55
C GLN A 181 -2.69 15.70 7.59
N GLU A 182 -3.50 16.53 8.27
CA GLU A 182 -3.30 17.97 8.44
C GLU A 182 -2.05 18.28 9.27
N ASP A 183 -1.69 17.43 10.24
CA ASP A 183 -0.46 17.58 11.04
C ASP A 183 0.83 17.53 10.20
N PHE A 184 0.72 17.04 8.97
CA PHE A 184 1.83 17.05 8.03
C PHE A 184 1.72 18.25 7.10
N GLU A 185 0.51 18.76 6.83
CA GLU A 185 0.27 19.82 5.83
C GLU A 185 0.99 21.07 6.33
N GLN A 186 2.11 21.40 5.68
CA GLN A 186 2.78 22.65 5.98
C GLN A 186 1.77 23.77 5.69
N GLU A 187 1.27 24.44 6.73
CA GLU A 187 0.84 25.81 6.56
C GLU A 187 2.00 26.50 5.84
N GLU A 188 1.73 27.14 4.71
CA GLU A 188 2.61 28.18 4.17
C GLU A 188 2.65 29.31 5.20
N GLN A 189 3.22 29.06 6.38
CA GLN A 189 3.69 30.09 7.26
C GLN A 189 4.82 30.72 6.47
N GLY A 190 4.50 31.86 5.84
CA GLY A 190 5.46 32.77 5.27
C GLY A 190 6.65 32.78 6.22
N LEU A 191 7.79 32.31 5.72
CA LEU A 191 9.04 32.38 6.45
C LEU A 191 9.07 33.75 7.09
N PRO A 192 9.24 33.88 8.43
CA PRO A 192 9.51 35.19 8.99
C PRO A 192 10.68 35.73 8.16
N GLU A 193 10.42 36.85 7.49
CA GLU A 193 11.43 37.60 6.78
C GLU A 193 12.49 37.85 7.84
N TYR A 194 13.56 37.05 7.81
CA TYR A 194 14.70 37.28 8.68
C TYR A 194 15.27 38.57 8.15
N ASP A 195 14.78 39.68 8.71
CA ASP A 195 15.36 41.00 8.59
C ASP A 195 16.86 40.79 8.71
N ASN A 196 17.57 41.15 7.64
CA ASN A 196 19.01 40.99 7.53
C ASN A 196 19.62 41.51 8.83
N PHE A 197 20.12 40.58 9.65
CA PHE A 197 20.81 40.93 10.88
C PHE A 197 22.15 41.52 10.43
N ASP A 198 22.16 42.83 10.21
CA ASP A 198 23.34 43.60 9.86
C ASP A 198 24.38 43.39 10.97
N PHE A 199 25.34 42.52 10.68
CA PHE A 199 26.58 42.36 11.43
C PHE A 199 27.51 43.54 11.09
N GLU A 200 27.06 44.77 11.32
CA GLU A 200 27.96 45.93 11.27
C GLU A 200 28.63 46.13 12.64
N ASP A 201 29.90 45.75 12.68
CA ASP A 201 31.00 46.46 13.34
C ASP A 201 30.82 46.89 14.81
N HIS A 202 30.91 45.93 15.73
CA HIS A 202 31.32 46.19 17.11
C HIS A 202 32.50 45.29 17.53
N TRP A 203 33.61 45.36 16.78
CA TRP A 203 34.93 45.02 17.32
C TRP A 203 35.54 46.28 17.91
N GLY A 204 34.96 46.71 19.04
CA GLY A 204 35.54 47.74 19.89
C GLY A 204 36.81 47.21 20.56
N ASP A 205 37.85 48.03 20.48
CA ASP A 205 39.17 47.85 21.04
C ASP A 205 39.15 47.32 22.48
N TYR A 206 39.91 46.26 22.72
CA TYR A 206 40.40 45.92 24.06
C TYR A 206 41.90 46.14 24.08
N GLU A 207 42.31 47.25 24.70
CA GLU A 207 43.68 47.54 25.14
C GLU A 207 44.14 46.59 26.27
#